data_AF-A0A930EBC3-F1
#
_entry.id   AF-A0A930EBC3-F1
#
_cell.length_a   1.000
_cell.length_b   1.000
_cell.length_c   1.000
_cell.angle_alpha   90.00
_cell.angle_beta   90.00
_cell.angle_gamma   90.00
#
_symmetry.space_group_name_H-M   'P 1'
#
loop_
_entity.id
_entity.type
_entity.pdbx_description
1 polymer ?
#
loop_
_entity_poly.entity_id
_entity_poly.type
_entity_poly.pdbx_seq_one_letter_code
_entity_poly.pdbx_strand_id
1 'polypeptide(L)' 'FGTKVKVTNLDNGKSVVVRINNRGPYSKGRVIDLSKAAFSKIASTSKGVTRVKLEVAK' A
#
# COMPACT_ATOMS: atom_id res chain seq x y z
N PHE A 1 -8.56 -8.84 -11.76
CA PHE A 1 -7.60 -7.71 -11.70
C PHE A 1 -8.34 -6.42 -12.02
N GLY A 2 -7.99 -5.29 -11.38
CA GLY A 2 -8.73 -4.02 -11.55
C GLY A 2 -9.37 -3.45 -10.29
N THR A 3 -9.46 -4.23 -9.21
CA THR A 3 -9.90 -3.76 -7.88
C THR A 3 -9.06 -2.58 -7.43
N LYS A 4 -9.72 -1.50 -7.01
CA LYS A 4 -9.07 -0.38 -6.34
C LYS A 4 -9.04 -0.65 -4.84
N VAL A 5 -7.91 -0.39 -4.21
CA VAL A 5 -7.73 -0.57 -2.76
C VAL A 5 -7.21 0.74 -2.20
N LYS A 6 -7.85 1.22 -1.13
CA LYS A 6 -7.33 2.30 -0.29
C LYS A 6 -6.33 1.71 0.69
N VAL A 7 -5.12 2.24 0.67
CA VAL A 7 -4.02 1.86 1.54
C VAL A 7 -3.78 3.01 2.51
N THR A 8 -3.99 2.76 3.79
CA THR A 8 -3.83 3.76 4.84
C THR A 8 -2.62 3.40 5.70
N ASN A 9 -1.65 4.30 5.83
CA ASN A 9 -0.53 4.13 6.74
C ASN A 9 -1.00 4.37 8.18
N LEU A 10 -0.85 3.36 9.03
CA LEU A 10 -1.33 3.38 10.41
C LEU A 10 -0.51 4.31 11.31
N ASP A 11 0.71 4.64 10.92
CA ASP A 11 1.60 5.46 11.75
C ASP A 11 1.31 6.97 11.59
N ASN A 12 0.63 7.40 10.52
CA ASN A 12 0.37 8.82 10.25
C ASN A 12 -1.02 9.13 9.65
N GLY A 13 -1.86 8.13 9.41
CA GLY A 13 -3.20 8.29 8.86
C GLY A 13 -3.28 8.65 7.37
N LYS A 14 -2.15 8.88 6.68
CA LYS A 14 -2.15 9.20 5.24
C LYS A 14 -2.59 7.99 4.43
N SER A 15 -3.29 8.24 3.33
CA SER A 15 -3.79 7.17 2.46
C SER A 15 -3.63 7.44 0.98
N VAL A 16 -3.59 6.36 0.19
CA VAL A 16 -3.54 6.38 -1.27
C VAL A 16 -4.43 5.28 -1.84
N VAL A 17 -5.16 5.57 -2.91
CA VAL A 17 -5.91 4.56 -3.66
C VAL A 17 -5.05 4.05 -4.81
N VAL A 18 -4.91 2.72 -4.90
CA VAL A 18 -4.13 2.04 -5.94
C VAL A 18 -4.97 0.98 -6.64
N ARG A 19 -4.61 0.65 -7.87
CA ARG A 19 -5.22 -0.46 -8.63
C ARG A 19 -4.35 -1.70 -8.52
N ILE A 20 -4.94 -2.84 -8.17
CA ILE A 20 -4.23 -4.13 -8.16
C ILE A 20 -3.92 -4.55 -9.61
N ASN A 21 -2.63 -4.63 -9.93
CA ASN A 21 -2.11 -5.01 -11.25
C ASN A 21 -1.19 -6.25 -11.22
N ASN A 22 -0.78 -6.75 -10.06
CA ASN A 22 0.09 -7.91 -9.94
C ASN A 22 -0.26 -8.78 -8.71
N ARG A 23 0.26 -10.01 -8.69
CA ARG A 23 0.17 -10.95 -7.55
C ARG A 23 1.37 -10.81 -6.60
N GLY A 24 1.25 -11.41 -5.42
CA GLY A 24 2.16 -11.27 -4.29
C GLY A 24 1.44 -10.64 -3.09
N PRO A 25 2.16 -10.26 -2.04
CA PRO A 25 3.62 -10.37 -1.86
C PRO A 25 4.08 -11.81 -1.52
N TYR A 26 5.32 -12.15 -1.85
CA TYR A 26 5.91 -13.48 -1.61
C TYR A 26 6.73 -13.57 -0.31
N SER A 27 6.99 -12.43 0.34
CA SER A 27 7.66 -12.38 1.64
C SER A 27 6.66 -12.51 2.78
N LYS A 28 6.94 -13.39 3.75
CA LYS A 28 6.13 -13.53 4.96
C LYS A 28 5.99 -12.18 5.69
N GLY A 29 4.78 -11.88 6.17
CA GLY A 29 4.48 -10.66 6.93
C GLY A 29 4.19 -9.40 6.10
N ARG A 30 4.27 -9.47 4.75
CA ARG A 30 3.81 -8.38 3.88
C ARG A 30 2.41 -8.65 3.37
N VAL A 31 1.59 -7.60 3.22
CA VAL A 31 0.21 -7.71 2.73
C VAL A 31 0.01 -7.03 1.38
N ILE A 32 0.88 -6.09 1.00
CA ILE A 32 0.87 -5.38 -0.28
C ILE A 32 2.26 -4.82 -0.57
N ASP A 33 2.67 -4.81 -1.84
CA ASP A 33 3.80 -4.03 -2.32
C ASP A 33 3.28 -2.85 -3.15
N LEU A 34 3.78 -1.65 -2.86
CA LEU A 34 3.39 -0.42 -3.57
C LEU A 34 4.47 -0.01 -4.55
N SER A 35 4.07 0.66 -5.64
CA SER A 35 5.03 1.41 -6.44
C SER A 35 5.66 2.52 -5.61
N LYS A 36 6.89 2.91 -5.94
CA LYS A 36 7.62 4.01 -5.26
C LYS A 36 6.78 5.29 -5.18
N ALA A 37 6.06 5.63 -6.26
CA ALA A 37 5.20 6.80 -6.33
C ALA A 37 3.94 6.71 -5.46
N ALA A 38 3.39 5.52 -5.22
CA ALA A 38 2.28 5.34 -4.30
C ALA A 38 2.76 5.36 -2.84
N PHE A 39 3.89 4.72 -2.56
CA PHE A 39 4.46 4.70 -1.20
C PHE A 39 4.86 6.10 -0.72
N SER A 40 5.46 6.91 -1.59
CA SER A 40 5.88 8.29 -1.26
C SER A 40 4.73 9.20 -0.84
N LYS A 41 3.48 8.87 -1.20
CA LYS A 41 2.28 9.62 -0.77
C LYS A 41 1.90 9.36 0.69
N ILE A 42 2.26 8.19 1.23
CA ILE A 42 1.86 7.77 2.59
C ILE A 42 3.03 7.64 3.57
N ALA A 43 4.27 7.55 3.09
CA ALA A 43 5.48 7.46 3.91
C ALA A 43 6.74 7.94 3.15
N SER A 44 7.80 8.30 3.87
CA SER A 44 9.11 8.51 3.23
C SER A 44 9.63 7.21 2.63
N THR A 45 10.10 7.24 1.38
CA THR A 45 10.66 6.05 0.71
C THR A 45 11.88 5.48 1.43
N SER A 46 12.60 6.28 2.22
CA SER A 46 13.72 5.81 3.04
C SER A 46 13.31 4.83 4.15
N LYS A 47 12.03 4.83 4.56
CA LYS A 47 11.51 3.91 5.59
C LYS A 47 11.43 2.46 5.10
N GLY A 48 11.28 2.24 3.80
CA GLY A 48 11.18 0.91 3.17
C GLY A 48 9.85 0.19 3.42
N VAL A 49 9.44 0.00 4.68
CA VAL A 49 8.21 -0.71 5.08
C VAL A 49 7.41 0.09 6.11
N THR A 50 6.09 -0.07 6.10
CA THR A 50 5.20 0.58 7.09
C THR A 50 3.97 -0.30 7.32
N ARG A 51 3.36 -0.19 8.51
CA ARG A 51 2.11 -0.88 8.81
C ARG A 51 0.97 -0.17 8.10
N VAL A 52 0.11 -0.94 7.44
CA VAL A 52 -1.00 -0.41 6.65
C VAL A 52 -2.31 -1.14 6.92
N LYS A 53 -3.43 -0.43 6.76
CA LYS A 53 -4.76 -1.00 6.60
C LYS A 53 -5.14 -0.96 5.12
N LEU A 54 -5.73 -2.05 4.64
CA LEU A 54 -6.26 -2.17 3.27
C LEU A 54 -7.79 -2.19 3.31
N GLU A 55 -8.41 -1.42 2.42
CA GLU A 55 -9.86 -1.37 2.26
C GLU A 55 -10.19 -1.38 0.76
N VAL A 56 -11.15 -2.20 0.33
CA VAL A 56 -11.62 -2.16 -1.06
C VAL A 56 -12.28 -0.80 -1.29
N ALA A 57 -11.75 -0.04 -2.25
CA ALA A 57 -12.35 1.22 -2.65
C ALA A 57 -13.54 0.92 -3.58
N LYS A 58 -14.70 1.47 -3.24
CA LYS A 58 -15.88 1.46 -4.11
C LYS A 58 -15.66 2.34 -5.33
#